data_AF-A0A2H9PK28-F1
#
_entry.id   AF-A0A2H9PK28-F1
#
_cell.length_a   1.000
_cell.length_b   1.000
_cell.length_c   1.000
_cell.angle_alpha   90.00
_cell.angle_beta   90.00
_cell.angle_gamma   90.00
#
_symmetry.space_group_name_H-M   'P 1'
#
loop_
_entity.id
_entity.type
_entity.pdbx_description
1 polymer ?
#
loop_
_entity_poly.entity_id
_entity_poly.type
_entity_poly.pdbx_seq_one_letter_code
_entity_poly.pdbx_strand_id
1 'polypeptide(L)'
;MSVYQPAEDTFLLEQAMRRYCKGLVLDMGTGSGYLAHAATKTADAVIGVDTNPEAIAHASRNAPDNAWFIESDLFSFLDVEGMRRLPKELRALLNRHEARFDLVIFNAPYLPADEQYPDQALDGGPSGCELLARFIEQLHPYLKATSPGGSALVICSSQTRCSVHAIARKHGLLAQVVARKKVFFEELRCIRLWHDPVTLMRQYATQAGLEDAKVLAKGRRGIVYQGTWKGMHAVAKVPRLDCKDTTGHEAMMLAEVNRLCIGPKLLVYGEGYVIMQLVSGPLFEDWLTTTTEAEKKRLIKRVMEQCLVLDKAGIQKQEMNHPSKHIIIENSRDNCPVPVLVDFERARKVERPANVTQFCQYLLSPALTSHIPQPHRQKVISVAGAYDRERSQEAYVRVCETFGI
;
A
#
# COMPACT_ATOMS: atom_id res chain seq x y z
N MET A 1 -43.54 -13.90 -1.66
CA MET A 1 -42.97 -14.35 -0.38
C MET A 1 -42.11 -13.21 0.15
N SER A 2 -42.12 -12.93 1.45
CA SER A 2 -41.36 -11.84 2.06
C SER A 2 -39.86 -12.13 2.19
N VAL A 3 -39.45 -13.41 2.14
CA VAL A 3 -38.05 -13.84 2.26
C VAL A 3 -37.57 -14.43 0.93
N TYR A 4 -36.48 -13.88 0.40
CA TYR A 4 -35.84 -14.33 -0.83
C TYR A 4 -35.31 -15.77 -0.69
N GLN A 5 -35.62 -16.61 -1.69
CA GLN A 5 -35.20 -18.02 -1.74
C GLN A 5 -33.96 -18.18 -2.64
N PRO A 6 -33.03 -19.09 -2.31
CA PRO A 6 -31.83 -19.32 -3.12
C PRO A 6 -32.14 -19.65 -4.58
N ALA A 7 -31.54 -18.89 -5.50
CA ALA A 7 -31.65 -19.09 -6.94
C ALA A 7 -30.27 -19.15 -7.62
N GLU A 8 -30.23 -19.06 -8.96
CA GLU A 8 -29.03 -19.24 -9.76
C GLU A 8 -27.86 -18.34 -9.39
N ASP A 9 -28.14 -17.12 -8.96
CA ASP A 9 -27.23 -16.11 -8.43
C ASP A 9 -26.61 -16.54 -7.08
N THR A 10 -27.43 -17.07 -6.18
CA THR A 10 -27.04 -17.56 -4.86
C THR A 10 -26.09 -18.74 -4.99
N PHE A 11 -26.41 -19.69 -5.88
CA PHE A 11 -25.54 -20.84 -6.14
C PHE A 11 -24.22 -20.44 -6.83
N LEU A 12 -24.26 -19.44 -7.73
CA LEU A 12 -23.05 -18.90 -8.34
C LEU A 12 -22.13 -18.24 -7.29
N LEU A 13 -22.73 -17.48 -6.36
CA LEU A 13 -22.01 -16.83 -5.28
C LEU A 13 -21.43 -17.84 -4.29
N GLU A 14 -22.18 -18.89 -3.93
CA GLU A 14 -21.69 -19.98 -3.07
C GLU A 14 -20.46 -20.67 -3.67
N GLN A 15 -20.48 -20.94 -4.98
CA GLN A 15 -19.34 -21.54 -5.69
C GLN A 15 -18.08 -20.68 -5.58
N ALA A 16 -18.22 -19.35 -5.73
CA ALA A 16 -17.11 -18.41 -5.57
C ALA A 16 -16.68 -18.31 -4.10
N MET A 17 -17.64 -18.20 -3.17
CA MET A 17 -17.43 -18.07 -1.72
C MET A 17 -16.53 -19.18 -1.19
N ARG A 18 -16.72 -20.44 -1.62
CA ARG A 18 -15.90 -21.59 -1.20
C ARG A 18 -14.39 -21.40 -1.40
N ARG A 19 -13.97 -20.53 -2.32
CA ARG A 19 -12.55 -20.22 -2.58
C ARG A 19 -11.97 -19.16 -1.64
N TYR A 20 -12.81 -18.32 -1.05
CA TYR A 20 -12.40 -17.12 -0.30
C TYR A 20 -12.87 -17.12 1.16
N CYS A 21 -13.79 -18.01 1.53
CA CYS A 21 -14.37 -18.10 2.86
C CYS A 21 -13.34 -18.55 3.89
N LYS A 22 -13.12 -17.71 4.91
CA LYS A 22 -12.25 -17.94 6.07
C LYS A 22 -12.54 -16.87 7.11
N GLY A 23 -12.11 -17.06 8.36
CA GLY A 23 -12.08 -15.99 9.34
C GLY A 23 -13.47 -15.44 9.68
N LEU A 24 -13.58 -14.12 9.80
CA LEU A 24 -14.84 -13.42 10.06
C LEU A 24 -15.54 -13.07 8.74
N VAL A 25 -16.75 -13.58 8.54
CA VAL A 25 -17.55 -13.41 7.31
C VAL A 25 -18.81 -12.58 7.58
N LEU A 26 -19.13 -11.68 6.65
CA LEU A 26 -20.40 -10.94 6.63
C LEU A 26 -21.23 -11.36 5.43
N ASP A 27 -22.46 -11.82 5.67
CA ASP A 27 -23.48 -12.07 4.64
C ASP A 27 -24.46 -10.90 4.63
N MET A 28 -24.22 -9.94 3.72
CA MET A 28 -25.00 -8.73 3.53
C MET A 28 -26.25 -9.04 2.71
N GLY A 29 -27.43 -8.67 3.22
CA GLY A 29 -28.71 -9.08 2.62
C GLY A 29 -28.90 -10.59 2.70
N THR A 30 -28.79 -11.15 3.91
CA THR A 30 -28.71 -12.61 4.14
C THR A 30 -29.96 -13.37 3.67
N GLY A 31 -31.12 -12.70 3.57
CA GLY A 31 -32.37 -13.31 3.11
C GLY A 31 -32.74 -14.55 3.91
N SER A 32 -32.81 -15.70 3.24
CA SER A 32 -33.09 -16.99 3.90
C SER A 32 -31.99 -17.49 4.85
N GLY A 33 -30.79 -16.89 4.82
CA GLY A 33 -29.61 -17.33 5.58
C GLY A 33 -28.75 -18.38 4.87
N TYR A 34 -29.11 -18.79 3.64
CA TYR A 34 -28.47 -19.90 2.93
C TYR A 34 -26.94 -19.75 2.83
N LEU A 35 -26.45 -18.57 2.41
CA LEU A 35 -25.03 -18.29 2.25
C LEU A 35 -24.33 -18.20 3.60
N ALA A 36 -24.93 -17.52 4.58
CA ALA A 36 -24.42 -17.49 5.96
C ALA A 36 -24.23 -18.90 6.53
N HIS A 37 -25.25 -19.78 6.47
CA HIS A 37 -25.14 -21.16 6.94
C HIS A 37 -24.14 -22.01 6.15
N ALA A 38 -23.96 -21.74 4.85
CA ALA A 38 -22.93 -22.41 4.08
C ALA A 38 -21.52 -21.96 4.51
N ALA A 39 -21.35 -20.68 4.84
CA ALA A 39 -20.09 -20.09 5.27
C ALA A 39 -19.63 -20.61 6.65
N THR A 40 -20.54 -20.89 7.59
CA THR A 40 -20.20 -21.37 8.96
C THR A 40 -19.39 -22.65 8.98
N LYS A 41 -19.44 -23.45 7.90
CA LYS A 41 -18.67 -24.68 7.73
C LYS A 41 -17.16 -24.44 7.61
N THR A 42 -16.75 -23.24 7.24
CA THR A 42 -15.34 -22.90 6.96
C THR A 42 -14.87 -21.63 7.67
N ALA A 43 -15.79 -20.70 7.94
CA ALA A 43 -15.52 -19.46 8.65
C ALA A 43 -15.38 -19.70 10.16
N ASP A 44 -14.55 -18.89 10.81
CA ASP A 44 -14.45 -18.87 12.27
C ASP A 44 -15.74 -18.31 12.88
N ALA A 45 -16.34 -17.32 12.21
CA ALA A 45 -17.57 -16.65 12.62
C ALA A 45 -18.29 -16.05 11.40
N VAL A 46 -19.63 -16.06 11.43
CA VAL A 46 -20.47 -15.51 10.37
C VAL A 46 -21.50 -14.55 10.95
N ILE A 47 -21.64 -13.39 10.33
CA ILE A 47 -22.67 -12.41 10.67
C ILE A 47 -23.56 -12.24 9.44
N GLY A 48 -24.84 -12.56 9.53
CA GLY A 48 -25.84 -12.28 8.51
C GLY A 48 -26.62 -11.01 8.85
N VAL A 49 -26.80 -10.13 7.88
CA VAL A 49 -27.56 -8.89 8.07
C VAL A 49 -28.59 -8.69 6.99
N ASP A 50 -29.73 -8.14 7.35
CA ASP A 50 -30.85 -7.86 6.44
C ASP A 50 -31.69 -6.71 7.00
N THR A 51 -32.37 -5.96 6.14
CA THR A 51 -33.34 -4.95 6.59
C THR A 51 -34.70 -5.55 6.92
N ASN A 52 -34.99 -6.77 6.44
CA ASN A 52 -36.25 -7.45 6.69
C ASN A 52 -36.17 -8.31 7.98
N PRO A 53 -36.93 -7.98 9.04
CA PRO A 53 -36.94 -8.76 10.28
C PRO A 53 -37.43 -10.20 10.08
N GLU A 54 -38.26 -10.47 9.08
CA GLU A 54 -38.70 -11.84 8.76
C GLU A 54 -37.56 -12.68 8.16
N ALA A 55 -36.67 -12.07 7.37
CA ALA A 55 -35.48 -12.72 6.84
C ALA A 55 -34.53 -13.08 7.99
N ILE A 56 -34.31 -12.16 8.93
CA ILE A 56 -33.51 -12.41 10.15
C ILE A 56 -34.12 -13.53 10.98
N ALA A 57 -35.44 -13.52 11.21
CA ALA A 57 -36.13 -14.56 11.96
C ALA A 57 -36.04 -15.93 11.26
N HIS A 58 -36.06 -15.96 9.92
CA HIS A 58 -35.88 -17.18 9.15
C HIS A 58 -34.45 -17.72 9.24
N ALA A 59 -33.46 -16.87 8.95
CA ALA A 59 -32.04 -17.23 8.95
C ALA A 59 -31.53 -17.62 10.35
N SER A 60 -32.13 -17.08 11.41
CA SER A 60 -31.78 -17.44 12.79
C SER A 60 -32.22 -18.86 13.18
N ARG A 61 -33.13 -19.50 12.43
CA ARG A 61 -33.61 -20.84 12.77
C ARG A 61 -32.50 -21.87 12.59
N ASN A 62 -32.19 -22.60 13.65
CA ASN A 62 -31.11 -23.58 13.67
C ASN A 62 -29.73 -22.98 13.29
N ALA A 63 -29.54 -21.69 13.59
CA ALA A 63 -28.25 -21.03 13.43
C ALA A 63 -27.15 -21.78 14.23
N PRO A 64 -26.02 -22.12 13.60
CA PRO A 64 -24.87 -22.65 14.33
C PRO A 64 -24.35 -21.66 15.37
N ASP A 65 -23.63 -22.15 16.39
CA ASP A 65 -23.12 -21.33 17.50
C ASP A 65 -22.18 -20.19 17.07
N ASN A 66 -21.58 -20.30 15.87
CA ASN A 66 -20.70 -19.29 15.30
C ASN A 66 -21.41 -18.35 14.30
N ALA A 67 -22.73 -18.28 14.32
CA ALA A 67 -23.52 -17.41 13.46
C ALA A 67 -24.39 -16.42 14.26
N TRP A 68 -24.40 -15.17 13.81
CA TRP A 68 -25.28 -14.11 14.34
C TRP A 68 -26.09 -13.50 13.21
N PHE A 69 -27.37 -13.21 13.46
CA PHE A 69 -28.26 -12.58 12.49
C PHE A 69 -28.84 -11.29 13.06
N ILE A 70 -28.71 -10.18 12.34
CA ILE A 70 -28.95 -8.84 12.85
C ILE A 70 -29.74 -8.02 11.82
N GLU A 71 -30.78 -7.34 12.27
CA GLU A 71 -31.48 -6.36 11.44
C GLU A 71 -30.62 -5.10 11.26
N SER A 72 -30.31 -4.72 10.02
CA SER A 72 -29.45 -3.57 9.71
C SER A 72 -29.64 -3.08 8.27
N ASP A 73 -29.64 -1.77 8.05
CA ASP A 73 -29.37 -1.18 6.72
C ASP A 73 -27.86 -1.14 6.48
N LEU A 74 -27.38 -2.01 5.59
CA LEU A 74 -25.97 -2.14 5.27
C LEU A 74 -25.11 -2.26 6.54
N PHE A 75 -24.09 -1.40 6.67
CA PHE A 75 -23.11 -1.42 7.76
C PHE A 75 -23.56 -0.64 9.01
N SER A 76 -24.81 -0.17 9.09
CA SER A 76 -25.27 0.66 10.22
C SER A 76 -25.13 -0.03 11.58
N PHE A 77 -25.22 -1.36 11.65
CA PHE A 77 -24.95 -2.13 12.88
C PHE A 77 -23.52 -1.95 13.43
N LEU A 78 -22.57 -1.46 12.64
CA LEU A 78 -21.18 -1.19 13.01
C LEU A 78 -20.92 0.25 13.43
N ASP A 79 -21.92 1.13 13.33
CA ASP A 79 -21.80 2.48 13.88
C ASP A 79 -21.83 2.48 15.42
N VAL A 80 -21.62 3.65 16.00
CA VAL A 80 -21.54 3.85 17.45
C VAL A 80 -22.83 3.43 18.19
N GLU A 81 -23.99 3.57 17.56
CA GLU A 81 -25.28 3.21 18.13
C GLU A 81 -25.61 1.73 17.87
N GLY A 82 -25.39 1.25 16.64
CA GLY A 82 -25.51 -0.14 16.22
C GLY A 82 -24.70 -1.06 17.13
N MET A 83 -23.41 -0.78 17.32
CA MET A 83 -22.50 -1.56 18.17
C MET A 83 -22.97 -1.65 19.64
N ARG A 84 -23.68 -0.62 20.15
CA ARG A 84 -24.22 -0.64 21.52
C ARG A 84 -25.39 -1.61 21.66
N ARG A 85 -26.18 -1.81 20.61
CA ARG A 85 -27.36 -2.68 20.58
C ARG A 85 -27.00 -4.16 20.38
N LEU A 86 -25.78 -4.46 19.94
CA LEU A 86 -25.33 -5.84 19.72
C LEU A 86 -25.14 -6.63 21.02
N PRO A 87 -25.36 -7.96 20.99
CA PRO A 87 -24.97 -8.87 22.07
C PRO A 87 -23.51 -8.69 22.47
N LYS A 88 -23.20 -8.90 23.76
CA LYS A 88 -21.87 -8.63 24.33
C LYS A 88 -20.79 -9.47 23.64
N GLU A 89 -21.09 -10.72 23.34
CA GLU A 89 -20.20 -11.70 22.70
C GLU A 89 -19.86 -11.27 21.28
N LEU A 90 -20.88 -10.87 20.52
CA LEU A 90 -20.72 -10.37 19.16
C LEU A 90 -19.93 -9.05 19.13
N ARG A 91 -20.23 -8.12 20.05
CA ARG A 91 -19.45 -6.89 20.17
C ARG A 91 -17.99 -7.16 20.51
N ALA A 92 -17.72 -8.10 21.41
CA ALA A 92 -16.36 -8.51 21.75
C ALA A 92 -15.63 -9.12 20.55
N LEU A 93 -16.33 -9.97 19.75
CA LEU A 93 -15.81 -10.51 18.50
C LEU A 93 -15.47 -9.40 17.51
N LEU A 94 -16.41 -8.50 17.22
CA LEU A 94 -16.19 -7.38 16.30
C LEU A 94 -15.03 -6.49 16.74
N ASN A 95 -14.93 -6.18 18.04
CA ASN A 95 -13.81 -5.39 18.57
C ASN A 95 -12.45 -6.08 18.40
N ARG A 96 -12.36 -7.40 18.63
CA ARG A 96 -11.12 -8.16 18.40
C ARG A 96 -10.67 -8.14 16.93
N HIS A 97 -11.62 -8.00 16.01
CA HIS A 97 -11.38 -7.95 14.58
C HIS A 97 -11.41 -6.51 14.03
N GLU A 98 -11.45 -5.49 14.89
CA GLU A 98 -11.57 -4.07 14.50
C GLU A 98 -12.74 -3.80 13.55
N ALA A 99 -13.84 -4.56 13.68
CA ALA A 99 -15.00 -4.56 12.78
C ALA A 99 -14.63 -4.79 11.29
N ARG A 100 -13.55 -5.54 11.02
CA ARG A 100 -13.09 -5.87 9.68
C ARG A 100 -13.28 -7.35 9.34
N PHE A 101 -13.79 -7.58 8.15
CA PHE A 101 -14.14 -8.89 7.63
C PHE A 101 -13.07 -9.44 6.69
N ASP A 102 -12.86 -10.76 6.78
CA ASP A 102 -12.06 -11.53 5.83
C ASP A 102 -12.82 -11.72 4.51
N LEU A 103 -14.13 -11.90 4.59
CA LEU A 103 -15.03 -11.99 3.44
C LEU A 103 -16.33 -11.26 3.72
N VAL A 104 -16.74 -10.40 2.79
CA VAL A 104 -18.12 -9.86 2.72
C VAL A 104 -18.80 -10.47 1.52
N ILE A 105 -20.04 -10.87 1.67
CA ILE A 105 -20.84 -11.51 0.63
C ILE A 105 -22.06 -10.62 0.46
N PHE A 106 -22.40 -10.24 -0.77
CA PHE A 106 -23.60 -9.44 -1.02
C PHE A 106 -24.27 -9.84 -2.32
N ASN A 107 -25.37 -10.57 -2.21
CA ASN A 107 -26.26 -10.82 -3.33
C ASN A 107 -27.31 -9.69 -3.41
N ALA A 108 -26.85 -8.47 -3.72
CA ALA A 108 -27.72 -7.31 -3.81
C ALA A 108 -28.74 -7.47 -4.95
N PRO A 109 -29.96 -6.94 -4.81
CA PRO A 109 -30.85 -6.67 -5.94
C PRO A 109 -30.09 -5.95 -7.08
N TYR A 110 -30.16 -6.49 -8.30
CA TYR A 110 -29.25 -6.12 -9.42
C TYR A 110 -29.95 -5.78 -10.74
N LEU A 111 -31.29 -5.87 -10.80
CA LEU A 111 -32.08 -5.51 -11.97
C LEU A 111 -32.56 -4.06 -11.86
N PRO A 112 -32.62 -3.30 -12.97
CA PRO A 112 -33.30 -2.02 -12.98
C PRO A 112 -34.77 -2.17 -12.55
N ALA A 113 -35.30 -1.18 -11.83
CA ALA A 113 -36.71 -1.16 -11.43
C ALA A 113 -37.63 -1.35 -12.65
N ASP A 114 -38.52 -2.34 -12.57
CA ASP A 114 -39.57 -2.59 -13.56
C ASP A 114 -40.92 -2.21 -12.97
N GLU A 115 -41.49 -1.11 -13.46
CA GLU A 115 -42.81 -0.61 -13.03
C GLU A 115 -43.96 -1.57 -13.41
N GLN A 116 -43.76 -2.43 -14.42
CA GLN A 116 -44.77 -3.38 -14.89
C GLN A 116 -44.78 -4.67 -14.07
N TYR A 117 -43.61 -5.10 -13.57
CA TYR A 117 -43.45 -6.32 -12.78
C TYR A 117 -42.51 -6.07 -11.58
N PRO A 118 -43.00 -5.41 -10.51
CA PRO A 118 -42.17 -5.08 -9.37
C PRO A 118 -41.77 -6.35 -8.61
N ASP A 119 -40.47 -6.64 -8.59
CA ASP A 119 -39.86 -7.65 -7.71
C ASP A 119 -38.85 -6.97 -6.78
N GLN A 120 -39.28 -6.70 -5.54
CA GLN A 120 -38.47 -6.02 -4.53
C GLN A 120 -37.16 -6.76 -4.22
N ALA A 121 -37.08 -8.07 -4.44
CA ALA A 121 -35.86 -8.84 -4.18
C ALA A 121 -34.82 -8.67 -5.30
N LEU A 122 -35.24 -8.22 -6.49
CA LEU A 122 -34.37 -8.03 -7.65
C LEU A 122 -34.21 -6.55 -8.05
N ASP A 123 -35.08 -5.66 -7.57
CA ASP A 123 -35.05 -4.22 -7.83
C ASP A 123 -33.82 -3.54 -7.19
N GLY A 124 -32.83 -3.27 -8.03
CA GLY A 124 -31.61 -2.56 -7.68
C GLY A 124 -31.69 -1.03 -7.83
N GLY A 125 -32.86 -0.47 -8.17
CA GLY A 125 -33.10 0.94 -8.45
C GLY A 125 -33.15 1.29 -9.94
N PRO A 126 -33.23 2.58 -10.33
CA PRO A 126 -33.38 3.01 -11.72
C PRO A 126 -32.34 2.46 -12.71
N SER A 127 -31.10 2.25 -12.26
CA SER A 127 -30.01 1.66 -13.04
C SER A 127 -29.66 0.23 -12.64
N GLY A 128 -30.30 -0.29 -11.59
CA GLY A 128 -30.09 -1.63 -11.04
C GLY A 128 -28.82 -1.76 -10.19
N CYS A 129 -28.25 -0.65 -9.71
CA CYS A 129 -26.99 -0.70 -8.96
C CYS A 129 -26.82 0.37 -7.87
N GLU A 130 -27.87 1.11 -7.54
CA GLU A 130 -27.86 2.17 -6.56
C GLU A 130 -27.48 1.63 -5.17
N LEU A 131 -28.09 0.51 -4.77
CA LEU A 131 -27.76 -0.16 -3.50
C LEU A 131 -26.33 -0.71 -3.51
N LEU A 132 -25.92 -1.34 -4.61
CA LEU A 132 -24.56 -1.84 -4.76
C LEU A 132 -23.52 -0.71 -4.70
N ALA A 133 -23.82 0.45 -5.28
CA ALA A 133 -22.97 1.62 -5.22
C ALA A 133 -22.82 2.15 -3.78
N ARG A 134 -23.93 2.29 -3.04
CA ARG A 134 -23.93 2.65 -1.60
C ARG A 134 -23.10 1.67 -0.76
N PHE A 135 -23.21 0.38 -1.07
CA PHE A 135 -22.42 -0.65 -0.40
C PHE A 135 -20.92 -0.51 -0.72
N ILE A 136 -20.55 -0.38 -1.99
CA ILE A 136 -19.14 -0.25 -2.41
C ILE A 136 -18.50 1.02 -1.81
N GLU A 137 -19.25 2.11 -1.73
CA GLU A 137 -18.80 3.36 -1.10
C GLU A 137 -18.41 3.16 0.36
N GLN A 138 -19.16 2.34 1.10
CA GLN A 138 -18.94 2.06 2.52
C GLN A 138 -18.00 0.89 2.78
N LEU A 139 -17.70 0.06 1.79
CA LEU A 139 -17.04 -1.25 1.99
C LEU A 139 -15.59 -1.13 2.51
N HIS A 140 -14.85 -0.11 2.08
CA HIS A 140 -13.39 -0.03 2.29
C HIS A 140 -12.97 -0.16 3.77
N PRO A 141 -13.55 0.57 4.75
CA PRO A 141 -13.15 0.46 6.16
C PRO A 141 -13.41 -0.92 6.78
N TYR A 142 -14.35 -1.69 6.23
CA TYR A 142 -14.80 -2.98 6.78
C TYR A 142 -14.08 -4.19 6.18
N LEU A 143 -13.20 -4.02 5.18
CA LEU A 143 -12.35 -5.10 4.71
C LEU A 143 -11.02 -5.14 5.50
N LYS A 144 -10.55 -6.33 5.87
CA LYS A 144 -9.23 -6.50 6.47
C LYS A 144 -8.12 -5.90 5.60
N ALA A 145 -7.28 -5.08 6.22
CA ALA A 145 -6.18 -4.33 5.59
C ALA A 145 -4.84 -5.10 5.61
N THR A 146 -4.87 -6.43 5.50
CA THR A 146 -3.70 -7.32 5.59
C THR A 146 -3.23 -7.81 4.20
N SER A 147 -2.17 -8.61 4.16
CA SER A 147 -1.79 -9.40 2.97
C SER A 147 -1.71 -10.90 3.33
N PRO A 148 -2.59 -11.76 2.76
CA PRO A 148 -3.74 -11.41 1.92
C PRO A 148 -4.82 -10.66 2.73
N GLY A 149 -5.44 -9.66 2.10
CA GLY A 149 -6.47 -8.83 2.71
C GLY A 149 -7.87 -9.44 2.65
N GLY A 150 -8.83 -8.72 3.22
CA GLY A 150 -10.25 -9.04 3.08
C GLY A 150 -10.75 -8.77 1.66
N SER A 151 -11.82 -9.43 1.27
CA SER A 151 -12.50 -9.16 0.00
C SER A 151 -14.02 -9.20 0.13
N ALA A 152 -14.72 -8.62 -0.83
CA ALA A 152 -16.15 -8.82 -1.00
C ALA A 152 -16.45 -9.64 -2.26
N LEU A 153 -17.54 -10.39 -2.27
CA LEU A 153 -18.11 -11.04 -3.44
C LEU A 153 -19.50 -10.46 -3.67
N VAL A 154 -19.74 -9.93 -4.88
CA VAL A 154 -21.02 -9.35 -5.27
C VAL A 154 -21.53 -9.98 -6.56
N ILE A 155 -22.85 -10.07 -6.73
CA ILE A 155 -23.47 -10.44 -8.01
C ILE A 155 -23.80 -9.20 -8.82
N CYS A 156 -23.59 -9.29 -10.13
CA CYS A 156 -24.14 -8.35 -11.10
C CYS A 156 -24.69 -9.08 -12.32
N SER A 157 -25.74 -8.53 -12.91
CA SER A 157 -26.27 -8.99 -14.19
C SER A 157 -25.57 -8.25 -15.35
N SER A 158 -25.55 -8.87 -16.54
CA SER A 158 -25.23 -8.18 -17.79
C SER A 158 -26.20 -7.04 -18.13
N GLN A 159 -27.37 -6.99 -17.49
CA GLN A 159 -28.38 -5.94 -17.66
C GLN A 159 -28.13 -4.71 -16.79
N THR A 160 -27.29 -4.83 -15.74
CA THR A 160 -26.94 -3.72 -14.85
C THR A 160 -26.26 -2.62 -15.66
N ARG A 161 -26.80 -1.39 -15.61
CA ARG A 161 -26.40 -0.28 -16.51
C ARG A 161 -25.21 0.53 -16.02
N CYS A 162 -24.50 0.06 -15.00
CA CYS A 162 -23.36 0.75 -14.43
C CYS A 162 -22.12 -0.14 -14.34
N SER A 163 -20.94 0.49 -14.32
CA SER A 163 -19.68 -0.22 -14.22
C SER A 163 -19.25 -0.38 -12.77
N VAL A 164 -19.47 -1.57 -12.20
CA VAL A 164 -18.96 -1.93 -10.86
C VAL A 164 -17.44 -1.76 -10.76
N HIS A 165 -16.71 -2.00 -11.83
CA HIS A 165 -15.26 -1.77 -11.87
C HIS A 165 -14.92 -0.28 -11.71
N ALA A 166 -15.71 0.62 -12.31
CA ALA A 166 -15.51 2.06 -12.17
C ALA A 166 -15.88 2.55 -10.77
N ILE A 167 -17.00 2.07 -10.21
CA ILE A 167 -17.43 2.39 -8.84
C ILE A 167 -16.36 1.90 -7.84
N ALA A 168 -15.94 0.64 -7.93
CA ALA A 168 -14.88 0.08 -7.10
C ALA A 168 -13.60 0.92 -7.15
N ARG A 169 -13.14 1.27 -8.36
CA ARG A 169 -11.93 2.08 -8.54
C ARG A 169 -12.05 3.46 -7.91
N LYS A 170 -13.22 4.11 -8.03
CA LYS A 170 -13.49 5.43 -7.42
C LYS A 170 -13.35 5.37 -5.90
N HIS A 171 -13.71 4.25 -5.28
CA HIS A 171 -13.66 4.02 -3.83
C HIS A 171 -12.43 3.21 -3.36
N GLY A 172 -11.36 3.16 -4.16
CA GLY A 172 -10.08 2.56 -3.72
C GLY A 172 -10.05 1.03 -3.73
N LEU A 173 -10.93 0.40 -4.50
CA LEU A 173 -11.03 -1.05 -4.62
C LEU A 173 -10.65 -1.51 -6.03
N LEU A 174 -10.08 -2.71 -6.11
CA LEU A 174 -9.95 -3.48 -7.33
C LEU A 174 -11.14 -4.42 -7.49
N ALA A 175 -11.50 -4.73 -8.74
CA ALA A 175 -12.61 -5.60 -9.09
C ALA A 175 -12.17 -6.64 -10.12
N GLN A 176 -12.60 -7.89 -9.95
CA GLN A 176 -12.36 -8.99 -10.90
C GLN A 176 -13.56 -9.93 -10.94
N VAL A 177 -13.99 -10.30 -12.15
CA VAL A 177 -14.99 -11.36 -12.33
C VAL A 177 -14.35 -12.71 -12.01
N VAL A 178 -14.86 -13.42 -11.00
CA VAL A 178 -14.32 -14.70 -10.51
C VAL A 178 -15.18 -15.91 -10.87
N ALA A 179 -16.43 -15.69 -11.22
CA ALA A 179 -17.34 -16.70 -11.77
C ALA A 179 -18.39 -16.05 -12.68
N ARG A 180 -18.91 -16.82 -13.63
CA ARG A 180 -19.98 -16.40 -14.56
C ARG A 180 -20.98 -17.52 -14.73
N LYS A 181 -22.25 -17.19 -14.92
CA LYS A 181 -23.31 -18.13 -15.28
C LYS A 181 -24.24 -17.49 -16.30
N LYS A 182 -24.46 -18.18 -17.41
CA LYS A 182 -25.44 -17.77 -18.41
C LYS A 182 -26.80 -18.31 -17.98
N VAL A 183 -27.78 -17.43 -17.84
CA VAL A 183 -29.19 -17.75 -17.66
C VAL A 183 -29.97 -17.23 -18.87
N PHE A 184 -31.26 -17.54 -18.98
CA PHE A 184 -31.99 -17.43 -20.25
C PHE A 184 -31.85 -16.06 -20.96
N PHE A 185 -32.01 -14.97 -20.22
CA PHE A 185 -32.00 -13.60 -20.75
C PHE A 185 -30.81 -12.74 -20.27
N GLU A 186 -29.90 -13.29 -19.45
CA GLU A 186 -28.79 -12.54 -18.90
C GLU A 186 -27.56 -13.40 -18.56
N GLU A 187 -26.42 -12.74 -18.33
CA GLU A 187 -25.24 -13.35 -17.75
C GLU A 187 -25.05 -12.80 -16.33
N LEU A 188 -25.13 -13.69 -15.34
CA LEU A 188 -24.77 -13.39 -13.97
C LEU A 188 -23.26 -13.48 -13.81
N ARG A 189 -22.68 -12.50 -13.11
CA ARG A 189 -21.25 -12.39 -12.84
C ARG A 189 -21.05 -12.25 -11.34
N CYS A 190 -20.23 -13.13 -10.76
CA CYS A 190 -19.70 -12.91 -9.43
C CYS A 190 -18.42 -12.09 -9.55
N ILE A 191 -18.42 -10.90 -8.95
CA ILE A 191 -17.30 -9.97 -8.94
C ILE A 191 -16.70 -9.97 -7.55
N ARG A 192 -15.39 -10.24 -7.47
CA ARG A 192 -14.60 -10.04 -6.27
C ARG A 192 -14.13 -8.59 -6.21
N LEU A 193 -14.31 -7.96 -5.05
CA LEU A 193 -13.81 -6.63 -4.72
C LEU A 193 -12.78 -6.75 -3.60
N TRP A 194 -11.67 -6.01 -3.66
CA TRP A 194 -10.69 -5.97 -2.58
C TRP A 194 -9.91 -4.67 -2.63
N HIS A 195 -9.18 -4.36 -1.57
CA HIS A 195 -8.32 -3.18 -1.49
C HIS A 195 -7.41 -3.05 -2.71
N ASP A 196 -7.40 -1.89 -3.36
CA ASP A 196 -6.26 -1.50 -4.18
C ASP A 196 -5.07 -1.30 -3.24
N PRO A 197 -4.00 -2.12 -3.33
CA PRO A 197 -2.88 -2.01 -2.42
C PRO A 197 -2.30 -0.60 -2.38
N VAL A 198 -2.29 0.12 -3.51
CA VAL A 198 -1.78 1.49 -3.59
C VAL A 198 -2.66 2.47 -2.82
N THR A 199 -3.97 2.29 -2.85
CA THR A 199 -4.92 3.15 -2.14
C THR A 199 -4.93 2.81 -0.64
N LEU A 200 -4.90 1.53 -0.28
CA LEU A 200 -4.80 1.08 1.10
C LEU A 200 -3.51 1.58 1.77
N MET A 201 -2.36 1.43 1.09
CA MET A 201 -1.08 1.93 1.60
C MET A 201 -1.06 3.46 1.76
N ARG A 202 -1.81 4.21 0.92
CA ARG A 202 -1.92 5.67 1.07
C ARG A 202 -2.54 6.05 2.41
N GLN A 203 -3.42 5.23 2.97
CA GLN A 203 -4.09 5.53 4.24
C GLN A 203 -3.12 5.67 5.40
N TYR A 204 -2.05 4.85 5.45
CA TYR A 204 -0.98 4.99 6.45
C TYR A 204 -0.33 6.38 6.38
N ALA A 205 -0.06 6.88 5.19
CA ALA A 205 0.51 8.21 5.00
C ALA A 205 -0.49 9.32 5.41
N THR A 206 -1.76 9.21 5.03
CA THR A 206 -2.78 10.23 5.38
C THR A 206 -3.10 10.25 6.87
N GLN A 207 -3.17 9.08 7.52
CA GLN A 207 -3.38 8.98 8.97
C GLN A 207 -2.21 9.57 9.77
N ALA A 208 -0.99 9.50 9.21
CA ALA A 208 0.19 10.17 9.74
C ALA A 208 0.20 11.71 9.51
N GLY A 209 -0.83 12.25 8.86
CA GLY A 209 -1.00 13.67 8.59
C GLY A 209 -0.39 14.15 7.26
N LEU A 210 -0.11 13.26 6.30
CA LEU A 210 0.27 13.67 4.95
C LEU A 210 -0.98 14.04 4.13
N GLU A 211 -1.15 15.33 3.88
CA GLU A 211 -2.21 15.90 3.05
C GLU A 211 -1.89 15.75 1.55
N ASP A 212 -2.93 15.64 0.71
CA ASP A 212 -2.83 15.53 -0.75
C ASP A 212 -1.88 14.43 -1.26
N ALA A 213 -1.80 13.31 -0.54
CA ALA A 213 -0.88 12.21 -0.82
C ALA A 213 -1.07 11.64 -2.26
N LYS A 214 -0.08 11.89 -3.13
CA LYS A 214 0.01 11.40 -4.51
C LYS A 214 1.18 10.45 -4.67
N VAL A 215 1.03 9.41 -5.47
CA VAL A 215 2.15 8.47 -5.73
C VAL A 215 3.27 9.21 -6.47
N LEU A 216 4.45 9.24 -5.88
CA LEU A 216 5.68 9.77 -6.47
C LEU A 216 6.47 8.65 -7.17
N ALA A 217 6.64 7.50 -6.50
CA ALA A 217 7.37 6.36 -7.04
C ALA A 217 6.85 5.04 -6.49
N LYS A 218 7.00 3.96 -7.28
CA LYS A 218 6.67 2.58 -6.88
C LYS A 218 7.97 1.78 -6.83
N GLY A 219 8.44 1.47 -5.62
CA GLY A 219 9.61 0.63 -5.40
C GLY A 219 9.26 -0.86 -5.30
N ARG A 220 10.31 -1.68 -5.17
CA ARG A 220 10.15 -3.14 -4.96
C ARG A 220 9.57 -3.46 -3.58
N ARG A 221 9.98 -2.72 -2.54
CA ARG A 221 9.62 -2.97 -1.13
C ARG A 221 8.63 -1.96 -0.53
N GLY A 222 8.29 -0.91 -1.27
CA GLY A 222 7.38 0.12 -0.78
C GLY A 222 6.90 1.07 -1.88
N ILE A 223 5.92 1.88 -1.54
CA ILE A 223 5.40 2.98 -2.36
C ILE A 223 5.77 4.30 -1.69
N VAL A 224 6.17 5.25 -2.52
CA VAL A 224 6.55 6.59 -2.11
C VAL A 224 5.43 7.54 -2.51
N TYR A 225 4.84 8.23 -1.54
CA TYR A 225 3.84 9.26 -1.74
C TYR A 225 4.45 10.63 -1.47
N GLN A 226 4.16 11.61 -2.30
CA GLN A 226 4.44 13.03 -2.03
C GLN A 226 3.17 13.72 -1.55
N GLY A 227 3.33 14.73 -0.72
CA GLY A 227 2.22 15.53 -0.20
C GLY A 227 2.71 16.68 0.68
N THR A 228 1.82 17.19 1.51
CA THR A 228 2.12 18.26 2.46
C THR A 228 1.99 17.71 3.88
N TRP A 229 2.98 17.96 4.73
CA TRP A 229 2.93 17.60 6.15
C TRP A 229 3.22 18.84 6.99
N LYS A 230 2.25 19.27 7.80
CA LYS A 230 2.32 20.51 8.61
C LYS A 230 2.79 21.73 7.79
N GLY A 231 2.26 21.89 6.58
CA GLY A 231 2.60 22.99 5.68
C GLY A 231 3.93 22.86 4.92
N MET A 232 4.69 21.77 5.12
CA MET A 232 5.94 21.51 4.39
C MET A 232 5.76 20.43 3.33
N HIS A 233 6.41 20.58 2.17
CA HIS A 233 6.46 19.50 1.18
C HIS A 233 7.24 18.29 1.74
N ALA A 234 6.61 17.13 1.68
CA ALA A 234 7.10 15.92 2.31
C ALA A 234 6.86 14.69 1.44
N VAL A 235 7.59 13.62 1.78
CA VAL A 235 7.47 12.30 1.19
C VAL A 235 7.16 11.29 2.28
N ALA A 236 6.13 10.47 2.08
CA ALA A 236 5.85 9.28 2.88
C ALA A 236 6.27 8.02 2.14
N LYS A 237 7.17 7.24 2.73
CA LYS A 237 7.54 5.89 2.29
C LYS A 237 6.72 4.89 3.09
N VAL A 238 5.90 4.10 2.41
CA VAL A 238 5.04 3.07 2.98
C VAL A 238 5.50 1.71 2.45
N PRO A 239 5.79 0.71 3.30
CA PRO A 239 6.22 -0.61 2.86
C PRO A 239 5.05 -1.35 2.22
N ARG A 240 5.34 -2.27 1.32
CA ARG A 240 4.29 -3.14 0.78
C ARG A 240 3.82 -4.11 1.85
N LEU A 241 2.52 -4.41 1.86
CA LEU A 241 1.87 -5.28 2.83
C LEU A 241 2.39 -6.73 2.82
N ASP A 242 3.03 -7.16 1.73
CA ASP A 242 3.65 -8.48 1.55
C ASP A 242 5.14 -8.52 1.91
N CYS A 243 5.72 -7.38 2.30
CA CYS A 243 7.11 -7.25 2.67
C CYS A 243 7.27 -7.13 4.19
N LYS A 244 8.42 -7.56 4.72
CA LYS A 244 8.79 -7.28 6.10
C LYS A 244 8.82 -5.76 6.30
N ASP A 245 8.14 -5.27 7.35
CA ASP A 245 8.19 -3.86 7.68
C ASP A 245 9.60 -3.46 8.15
N THR A 246 10.24 -2.58 7.39
CA THR A 246 11.56 -2.00 7.66
C THR A 246 11.50 -0.50 7.95
N THR A 247 10.30 0.07 8.10
CA THR A 247 10.10 1.51 8.33
C THR A 247 10.78 1.99 9.61
N GLY A 248 10.67 1.25 10.70
CA GLY A 248 11.36 1.58 11.95
C GLY A 248 12.89 1.60 11.80
N HIS A 249 13.44 0.67 11.03
CA HIS A 249 14.88 0.63 10.73
C HIS A 249 15.33 1.81 9.86
N GLU A 250 14.58 2.11 8.79
CA GLU A 250 14.82 3.28 7.95
C GLU A 250 14.80 4.57 8.77
N ALA A 251 13.76 4.77 9.61
CA ALA A 251 13.63 5.95 10.45
C ALA A 251 14.80 6.10 11.44
N MET A 252 15.22 4.99 12.08
CA MET A 252 16.39 4.97 12.94
C MET A 252 17.66 5.39 12.18
N MET A 253 17.89 4.81 11.00
CA MET A 253 19.06 5.15 10.19
C MET A 253 19.02 6.60 9.69
N LEU A 254 17.86 7.10 9.26
CA LEU A 254 17.65 8.50 8.88
C LEU A 254 17.95 9.45 10.04
N ALA A 255 17.45 9.15 11.24
CA ALA A 255 17.71 9.95 12.43
C ALA A 255 19.21 10.05 12.75
N GLU A 256 19.96 8.95 12.58
CA GLU A 256 21.42 8.94 12.77
C GLU A 256 22.15 9.77 11.70
N VAL A 257 21.85 9.56 10.42
CA VAL A 257 22.55 10.30 9.34
C VAL A 257 22.15 11.78 9.29
N ASN A 258 20.95 12.14 9.75
CA ASN A 258 20.55 13.55 9.87
C ASN A 258 21.39 14.31 10.90
N ARG A 259 21.88 13.66 11.98
CA ARG A 259 22.84 14.27 12.92
C ARG A 259 24.18 14.59 12.26
N LEU A 260 24.49 13.90 11.17
CA LEU A 260 25.68 14.12 10.34
C LEU A 260 25.40 15.09 9.18
N CYS A 261 24.22 15.72 9.15
CA CYS A 261 23.74 16.55 8.04
C CYS A 261 23.69 15.81 6.68
N ILE A 262 23.38 14.51 6.71
CA ILE A 262 23.25 13.65 5.53
C ILE A 262 21.80 13.21 5.36
N GLY A 263 21.38 13.16 4.08
CA GLY A 263 20.09 12.63 3.65
C GLY A 263 18.90 13.55 3.93
N PRO A 264 17.70 13.14 3.50
CA PRO A 264 16.48 13.90 3.75
C PRO A 264 16.18 13.97 5.25
N LYS A 265 15.68 15.12 5.71
CA LYS A 265 15.28 15.29 7.11
C LYS A 265 14.10 14.39 7.45
N LEU A 266 14.24 13.54 8.47
CA LEU A 266 13.15 12.78 9.06
C LEU A 266 12.15 13.74 9.72
N LEU A 267 10.86 13.60 9.41
CA LEU A 267 9.80 14.45 9.94
C LEU A 267 8.97 13.71 10.99
N VAL A 268 8.48 12.52 10.65
CA VAL A 268 7.74 11.63 11.57
C VAL A 268 7.82 10.19 11.05
N TYR A 269 7.71 9.22 11.94
CA TYR A 269 7.59 7.81 11.57
C TYR A 269 6.60 7.13 12.52
N GLY A 270 6.11 5.97 12.12
CA GLY A 270 5.21 5.13 12.89
C GLY A 270 5.15 3.74 12.30
N GLU A 271 4.20 2.94 12.77
CA GLU A 271 3.97 1.60 12.22
C GLU A 271 3.50 1.71 10.76
N GLY A 272 4.24 1.08 9.84
CA GLY A 272 3.90 1.10 8.42
C GLY A 272 4.17 2.40 7.68
N TYR A 273 4.87 3.39 8.25
CA TYR A 273 5.26 4.59 7.47
C TYR A 273 6.50 5.31 7.99
N VAL A 274 7.20 5.99 7.07
CA VAL A 274 8.22 7.01 7.36
C VAL A 274 7.93 8.25 6.52
N ILE A 275 7.75 9.40 7.16
CA ILE A 275 7.62 10.70 6.50
C ILE A 275 8.92 11.49 6.66
N MET A 276 9.46 11.96 5.54
CA MET A 276 10.70 12.71 5.44
C MET A 276 10.56 13.90 4.49
N GLN A 277 11.55 14.79 4.49
CA GLN A 277 11.66 15.90 3.56
C GLN A 277 11.60 15.41 2.11
N LEU A 278 10.81 16.10 1.28
CA LEU A 278 10.88 15.92 -0.17
C LEU A 278 12.20 16.51 -0.70
N VAL A 279 12.99 15.66 -1.35
CA VAL A 279 14.18 16.09 -2.10
C VAL A 279 13.80 16.12 -3.57
N SER A 280 13.85 17.30 -4.18
CA SER A 280 13.48 17.48 -5.59
C SER A 280 14.70 17.87 -6.43
N GLY A 281 14.87 17.15 -7.53
CA GLY A 281 15.96 17.40 -8.47
C GLY A 281 16.21 16.21 -9.39
N PRO A 282 17.07 16.37 -10.39
CA PRO A 282 17.50 15.27 -11.24
C PRO A 282 18.32 14.24 -10.45
N LEU A 283 18.34 13.01 -10.94
CA LEU A 283 19.26 11.99 -10.44
C LEU A 283 20.71 12.36 -10.79
N PHE A 284 21.65 11.84 -10.03
CA PHE A 284 23.07 12.13 -10.19
C PHE A 284 23.59 11.88 -11.62
N GLU A 285 23.26 10.74 -12.23
CA GLU A 285 23.71 10.43 -13.60
C GLU A 285 23.15 11.41 -14.62
N ASP A 286 21.85 11.71 -14.56
CA ASP A 286 21.19 12.66 -15.46
C ASP A 286 21.81 14.06 -15.31
N TRP A 287 22.07 14.49 -14.07
CA TRP A 287 22.65 15.79 -13.79
C TRP A 287 24.08 15.92 -14.36
N LEU A 288 24.90 14.87 -14.25
CA LEU A 288 26.25 14.85 -14.81
C LEU A 288 26.28 15.03 -16.35
N THR A 289 25.18 14.75 -17.06
CA THR A 289 25.12 14.93 -18.52
C THR A 289 24.93 16.38 -18.96
N THR A 290 24.48 17.26 -18.07
CA THR A 290 24.00 18.62 -18.39
C THR A 290 24.86 19.75 -17.80
N THR A 291 26.07 19.43 -17.33
CA THR A 291 26.90 20.32 -16.49
C THR A 291 28.37 20.35 -16.93
N THR A 292 29.15 21.32 -16.41
CA THR A 292 30.57 21.48 -16.74
C THR A 292 31.47 20.51 -15.96
N GLU A 293 32.65 20.20 -16.49
CA GLU A 293 33.62 19.31 -15.82
C GLU A 293 34.02 19.79 -14.40
N ALA A 294 34.15 21.11 -14.21
CA ALA A 294 34.45 21.69 -12.90
C ALA A 294 33.32 21.43 -11.89
N GLU A 295 32.06 21.48 -12.33
CA GLU A 295 30.88 21.20 -11.53
C GLU A 295 30.76 19.71 -11.20
N LYS A 296 31.03 18.81 -12.16
CA LYS A 296 31.08 17.36 -11.91
C LYS A 296 32.06 17.03 -10.80
N LYS A 297 33.29 17.55 -10.90
CA LYS A 297 34.34 17.37 -9.90
C LYS A 297 33.92 17.84 -8.51
N ARG A 298 33.34 19.04 -8.42
CA ARG A 298 32.81 19.57 -7.16
C ARG A 298 31.73 18.66 -6.58
N LEU A 299 30.81 18.17 -7.41
CA LEU A 299 29.71 17.33 -6.93
C LEU A 299 30.19 15.95 -6.48
N ILE A 300 31.08 15.31 -7.24
CA ILE A 300 31.73 14.05 -6.88
C ILE A 300 32.45 14.19 -5.54
N LYS A 301 33.17 15.29 -5.33
CA LYS A 301 33.84 15.60 -4.07
C LYS A 301 32.85 15.65 -2.91
N ARG A 302 31.72 16.35 -3.06
CA ARG A 302 30.68 16.42 -2.02
C ARG A 302 30.06 15.07 -1.70
N VAL A 303 29.89 14.18 -2.68
CA VAL A 303 29.43 12.80 -2.43
C VAL A 303 30.50 11.98 -1.70
N MET A 304 31.77 12.10 -2.10
CA MET A 304 32.91 11.46 -1.42
C MET A 304 33.06 11.91 0.03
N GLU A 305 32.84 13.19 0.31
CA GLU A 305 32.86 13.75 1.67
C GLU A 305 31.74 13.15 2.53
N GLN A 306 30.52 13.02 1.99
CA GLN A 306 29.44 12.32 2.70
C GLN A 306 29.79 10.85 2.95
N CYS A 307 30.41 10.16 1.99
CA CYS A 307 30.86 8.77 2.16
C CYS A 307 31.91 8.65 3.28
N LEU A 308 32.86 9.58 3.36
CA LEU A 308 33.86 9.63 4.42
C LEU A 308 33.22 9.85 5.79
N VAL A 309 32.25 10.77 5.88
CA VAL A 309 31.51 11.03 7.13
C VAL A 309 30.76 9.77 7.58
N LEU A 310 30.11 9.05 6.67
CA LEU A 310 29.46 7.78 6.97
C LEU A 310 30.47 6.71 7.43
N ASP A 311 31.62 6.61 6.76
CA ASP A 311 32.67 5.65 7.11
C ASP A 311 33.22 5.92 8.52
N LYS A 312 33.49 7.18 8.85
CA LYS A 312 33.94 7.61 10.20
C LYS A 312 32.88 7.36 11.28
N ALA A 313 31.60 7.47 10.93
CA ALA A 313 30.49 7.19 11.84
C ALA A 313 30.19 5.69 12.01
N GLY A 314 30.92 4.80 11.33
CA GLY A 314 30.65 3.36 11.38
C GLY A 314 29.34 2.97 10.69
N ILE A 315 28.86 3.78 9.72
CA ILE A 315 27.59 3.55 9.03
C ILE A 315 27.89 3.10 7.61
N GLN A 316 27.46 1.89 7.27
CA GLN A 316 27.48 1.40 5.90
C GLN A 316 26.10 1.64 5.27
N LYS A 317 26.00 2.53 4.27
CA LYS A 317 24.73 2.83 3.58
C LYS A 317 24.20 1.66 2.75
N GLN A 318 25.13 0.87 2.18
CA GLN A 318 24.88 -0.10 1.09
C GLN A 318 24.62 0.57 -0.26
N GLU A 319 24.85 -0.19 -1.33
CA GLU A 319 24.53 0.17 -2.72
C GLU A 319 25.29 1.40 -3.27
N MET A 320 26.35 1.84 -2.59
CA MET A 320 27.20 2.93 -3.08
C MET A 320 28.04 2.55 -4.31
N ASN A 321 28.08 1.27 -4.67
CA ASN A 321 28.67 0.77 -5.91
C ASN A 321 27.68 0.80 -7.09
N HIS A 322 26.41 1.17 -6.88
CA HIS A 322 25.39 1.39 -7.91
C HIS A 322 24.32 2.40 -7.42
N PRO A 323 24.70 3.63 -7.03
CA PRO A 323 23.82 4.56 -6.34
C PRO A 323 22.99 5.45 -7.29
N SER A 324 22.78 5.04 -8.55
CA SER A 324 22.17 5.87 -9.60
C SER A 324 20.77 6.40 -9.23
N LYS A 325 20.00 5.61 -8.46
CA LYS A 325 18.68 5.99 -7.90
C LYS A 325 18.73 6.50 -6.46
N HIS A 326 19.93 6.56 -5.87
CA HIS A 326 20.17 6.81 -4.44
C HIS A 326 20.87 8.15 -4.19
N ILE A 327 21.07 8.96 -5.24
CA ILE A 327 21.64 10.30 -5.16
C ILE A 327 20.78 11.24 -5.99
N ILE A 328 20.14 12.20 -5.34
CA ILE A 328 19.33 13.27 -5.97
C ILE A 328 20.08 14.59 -5.82
N ILE A 329 20.10 15.40 -6.88
CA ILE A 329 20.80 16.69 -6.87
C ILE A 329 19.78 17.80 -6.60
N GLU A 330 19.71 18.23 -5.35
CA GLU A 330 18.83 19.31 -4.94
C GLU A 330 19.41 20.66 -5.38
N ASN A 331 18.58 21.46 -6.05
CA ASN A 331 18.96 22.83 -6.40
C ASN A 331 18.79 23.71 -5.15
N SER A 332 19.90 24.16 -4.57
CA SER A 332 19.87 25.13 -3.46
C SER A 332 19.37 26.50 -3.95
N ARG A 333 18.84 27.30 -3.02
CA ARG A 333 18.41 28.70 -3.26
C ARG A 333 19.52 29.58 -3.84
N ASP A 334 20.78 29.24 -3.58
CA ASP A 334 21.95 29.96 -4.09
C ASP A 334 22.48 29.40 -5.42
N ASN A 335 21.67 28.61 -6.14
CA ASN A 335 22.04 27.91 -7.38
C ASN A 335 23.25 26.96 -7.23
N CYS A 336 23.52 26.52 -6.00
CA CYS A 336 24.58 25.56 -5.69
C CYS A 336 23.99 24.14 -5.60
N PRO A 337 24.32 23.20 -6.52
CA PRO A 337 23.77 21.85 -6.52
C PRO A 337 24.26 21.04 -5.31
N VAL A 338 23.33 20.51 -4.52
CA VAL A 338 23.61 19.73 -3.32
C VAL A 338 23.29 18.25 -3.58
N PRO A 339 24.26 17.33 -3.48
CA PRO A 339 23.95 15.92 -3.59
C PRO A 339 23.32 15.44 -2.29
N VAL A 340 22.14 14.83 -2.38
CA VAL A 340 21.44 14.25 -1.23
C VAL A 340 21.36 12.74 -1.42
N LEU A 341 21.98 12.01 -0.49
CA LEU A 341 21.86 10.56 -0.42
C LEU A 341 20.44 10.19 0.03
N VAL A 342 19.76 9.31 -0.71
CA VAL A 342 18.42 8.81 -0.37
C VAL A 342 18.41 7.30 -0.23
N ASP A 343 17.34 6.77 0.36
CA ASP A 343 17.13 5.35 0.65
C ASP A 343 18.19 4.75 1.59
N PHE A 344 17.90 4.78 2.90
CA PHE A 344 18.72 4.23 3.98
C PHE A 344 18.17 2.90 4.53
N GLU A 345 17.22 2.28 3.83
CA GLU A 345 16.55 1.04 4.27
C GLU A 345 17.52 -0.12 4.50
N ARG A 346 18.63 -0.13 3.74
CA ARG A 346 19.68 -1.16 3.82
C ARG A 346 20.88 -0.72 4.65
N ALA A 347 20.88 0.52 5.11
CA ALA A 347 21.99 1.08 5.87
C ALA A 347 22.11 0.37 7.22
N ARG A 348 23.33 0.20 7.72
CA ARG A 348 23.57 -0.51 8.98
C ARG A 348 24.84 -0.02 9.65
N LYS A 349 24.88 -0.11 10.98
CA LYS A 349 26.12 0.11 11.74
C LYS A 349 27.03 -1.11 11.59
N VAL A 350 28.29 -0.85 11.26
CA VAL A 350 29.34 -1.87 11.11
C VAL A 350 30.67 -1.30 11.59
N GLU A 351 31.58 -2.14 12.05
CA GLU A 351 32.93 -1.72 12.44
C GLU A 351 33.73 -1.23 11.23
N ARG A 352 33.52 -1.89 10.08
CA ARG A 352 34.28 -1.62 8.86
C ARG A 352 33.40 -1.23 7.67
N PRO A 353 32.86 0.00 7.64
CA PRO A 353 32.15 0.51 6.45
C PRO A 353 33.13 0.81 5.32
N ALA A 354 32.62 0.82 4.09
CA ALA A 354 33.35 0.87 2.84
C ALA A 354 32.61 1.76 1.82
N ASN A 355 31.95 2.83 2.26
CA ASN A 355 31.16 3.67 1.36
C ASN A 355 32.05 4.41 0.35
N VAL A 356 33.20 4.93 0.79
CA VAL A 356 34.16 5.60 -0.10
C VAL A 356 34.66 4.64 -1.18
N THR A 357 35.09 3.44 -0.81
CA THR A 357 35.62 2.47 -1.77
C THR A 357 34.54 1.95 -2.72
N GLN A 358 33.30 1.73 -2.23
CA GLN A 358 32.16 1.40 -3.08
C GLN A 358 31.85 2.51 -4.08
N PHE A 359 31.89 3.78 -3.67
CA PHE A 359 31.66 4.89 -4.58
C PHE A 359 32.79 5.03 -5.61
N CYS A 360 34.05 4.81 -5.23
CA CYS A 360 35.16 4.73 -6.21
C CYS A 360 34.92 3.64 -7.26
N GLN A 361 34.42 2.47 -6.86
CA GLN A 361 34.07 1.40 -7.81
C GLN A 361 32.99 1.84 -8.80
N TYR A 362 31.99 2.59 -8.32
CA TYR A 362 30.94 3.15 -9.17
C TYR A 362 31.45 4.21 -10.14
N LEU A 363 32.33 5.12 -9.71
CA LEU A 363 32.95 6.13 -10.57
C LEU A 363 33.77 5.50 -11.72
N LEU A 364 34.31 4.28 -11.50
CA LEU A 364 35.03 3.48 -12.50
C LEU A 364 34.14 2.55 -13.33
N SER A 365 32.82 2.60 -13.13
CA SER A 365 31.87 1.73 -13.81
C SER A 365 31.58 2.24 -15.23
N PRO A 366 31.20 1.34 -16.16
CA PRO A 366 30.81 1.73 -17.52
C PRO A 366 29.72 2.80 -17.55
N ALA A 367 28.83 2.82 -16.55
CA ALA A 367 27.73 3.79 -16.44
C ALA A 367 28.21 5.25 -16.38
N LEU A 368 29.40 5.52 -15.83
CA LEU A 368 29.94 6.87 -15.70
C LEU A 368 31.16 7.14 -16.59
N THR A 369 31.63 6.13 -17.32
CA THR A 369 32.85 6.22 -18.13
C THR A 369 32.73 7.27 -19.24
N SER A 370 31.52 7.50 -19.75
CA SER A 370 31.18 8.52 -20.75
C SER A 370 31.01 9.94 -20.16
N HIS A 371 30.88 10.07 -18.84
CA HIS A 371 30.44 11.31 -18.20
C HIS A 371 31.52 11.99 -17.36
N ILE A 372 32.58 11.27 -16.98
CA ILE A 372 33.65 11.77 -16.11
C ILE A 372 35.01 11.36 -16.71
N PRO A 373 36.02 12.25 -16.75
CA PRO A 373 37.38 11.93 -17.13
C PRO A 373 37.91 10.76 -16.32
N GLN A 374 38.37 9.71 -17.01
CA GLN A 374 38.69 8.46 -16.35
C GLN A 374 40.10 8.46 -15.78
N PRO A 375 40.26 8.26 -14.48
CA PRO A 375 41.57 8.09 -13.88
C PRO A 375 42.14 6.71 -14.19
N HIS A 376 43.45 6.55 -13.99
CA HIS A 376 44.10 5.25 -14.18
C HIS A 376 43.52 4.21 -13.21
N ARG A 377 42.69 3.29 -13.72
CA ARG A 377 41.91 2.32 -12.94
C ARG A 377 42.72 1.60 -11.87
N GLN A 378 43.90 1.10 -12.22
CA GLN A 378 44.78 0.38 -11.30
C GLN A 378 45.29 1.27 -10.16
N LYS A 379 45.48 2.57 -10.42
CA LYS A 379 45.92 3.53 -9.42
C LYS A 379 44.81 3.79 -8.41
N VAL A 380 43.58 4.00 -8.88
CA VAL A 380 42.41 4.18 -8.00
C VAL A 380 42.19 2.96 -7.12
N ILE A 381 42.22 1.74 -7.69
CA ILE A 381 42.04 0.50 -6.92
C ILE A 381 43.10 0.37 -5.81
N SER A 382 44.36 0.65 -6.13
CA SER A 382 45.47 0.62 -5.17
C SER A 382 45.25 1.60 -4.01
N VAL A 383 44.94 2.86 -4.34
CA VAL A 383 44.80 3.94 -3.34
C VAL A 383 43.52 3.76 -2.51
N ALA A 384 42.41 3.35 -3.12
CA ALA A 384 41.17 3.03 -2.40
C ALA A 384 41.35 1.84 -1.46
N GLY A 385 42.11 0.82 -1.87
CA GLY A 385 42.47 -0.30 -1.00
C GLY A 385 43.39 0.11 0.16
N ALA A 386 44.28 1.10 -0.04
CA ALA A 386 45.07 1.68 1.03
C ALA A 386 44.18 2.45 2.03
N TYR A 387 43.22 3.25 1.54
CA TYR A 387 42.22 3.91 2.39
C TYR A 387 41.41 2.91 3.23
N ASP A 388 40.95 1.79 2.66
CA ASP A 388 40.16 0.81 3.42
C ASP A 388 40.96 0.21 4.59
N ARG A 389 42.29 0.08 4.43
CA ARG A 389 43.21 -0.37 5.48
C ARG A 389 43.51 0.72 6.51
N GLU A 390 43.95 1.89 6.05
CA GLU A 390 44.47 2.99 6.87
C GLU A 390 43.39 3.86 7.52
N ARG A 391 42.29 4.14 6.79
CA ARG A 391 41.14 4.97 7.20
C ARG A 391 41.50 6.37 7.71
N SER A 392 42.61 6.91 7.23
CA SER A 392 43.09 8.23 7.60
C SER A 392 42.56 9.31 6.64
N GLN A 393 42.61 10.56 7.09
CA GLN A 393 42.26 11.71 6.27
C GLN A 393 43.23 11.84 5.08
N GLU A 394 44.51 11.52 5.29
CA GLU A 394 45.55 11.54 4.27
C GLU A 394 45.28 10.50 3.19
N ALA A 395 44.86 9.29 3.58
CA ALA A 395 44.50 8.25 2.61
C ALA A 395 43.29 8.64 1.77
N TYR A 396 42.28 9.28 2.39
CA TYR A 396 41.13 9.83 1.67
C TYR A 396 41.54 10.91 0.66
N VAL A 397 42.41 11.84 1.04
CA VAL A 397 42.92 12.89 0.12
C VAL A 397 43.60 12.27 -1.10
N ARG A 398 44.45 11.25 -0.89
CA ARG A 398 45.07 10.52 -2.02
C ARG A 398 44.03 9.90 -2.94
N VAL A 399 42.91 9.38 -2.41
CA VAL A 399 41.81 8.88 -3.25
C VAL A 399 41.21 10.01 -4.08
N CYS A 400 40.87 11.15 -3.48
CA CYS A 400 40.35 12.33 -4.19
C CYS A 400 41.28 12.81 -5.31
N GLU A 401 42.58 12.91 -5.04
CA GLU A 401 43.58 13.32 -6.03
C GLU A 401 43.58 12.44 -7.29
N THR A 402 43.26 11.15 -7.16
CA THR A 402 43.17 10.27 -8.34
C THR A 402 42.06 10.68 -9.30
N PHE A 403 40.98 11.28 -8.81
CA PHE A 403 39.88 11.83 -9.62
C PHE A 403 40.06 13.32 -9.96
N GLY A 404 41.16 13.94 -9.50
CA GLY A 404 41.46 15.34 -9.71
C GLY A 404 40.47 16.30 -9.03
N ILE A 405 40.03 15.95 -7.81
CA ILE A 405 39.06 16.68 -6.97
C ILE A 405 39.63 17.05 -5.59
#